data_AF-A0A662ETM8-F1
#
_entry.id   AF-A0A662ETM8-F1
#
_cell.length_a   1.000
_cell.length_b   1.000
_cell.length_c   1.000
_cell.angle_alpha   90.00
_cell.angle_beta   90.00
_cell.angle_gamma   90.00
#
_symmetry.space_group_name_H-M   'P 1'
#
loop_
_entity.id
_entity.type
_entity.pdbx_description
1 polymer ?
#
loop_
_entity_poly.entity_id
_entity_poly.type
_entity_poly.pdbx_seq_one_letter_code
_entity_poly.pdbx_strand_id
1 'polypeptide(L)'
;MPLKTLYKITDRPIEERVNLLANELNKMLMEITEQGEQKIFTINDLVDLIKRAFKNNYHISIIISGKRGQGKTTLLAHILAMVYGTKWNPNYKEALRYILFDPKEALLVIIEHLKEAKPLIAIGMDDAGTWISKWSQERAKTRFLEFTNLFRQVLGASLFTDVASIHKYIRQLADLRIHVHKMSFHERQFYYRLLEDYDPKLAKLFAENSKIEWSIAKVYESSIDVFDKVWLHRKAVMVFPLQLPRYFRKKYEEKRLTYTMKLAQEVLETILLEEEIHLLQKQKLAIEKKIAKLQQISEKMEKKRELKKLMKEIKEMVEK
;
A
#
# COMPACT_ATOMS: atom_id res chain seq x y z
N MET A 1 -5.32 14.21 -33.58
CA MET A 1 -4.19 15.17 -33.64
C MET A 1 -3.35 14.79 -34.84
N PRO A 2 -2.99 15.70 -35.76
CA PRO A 2 -2.20 15.31 -36.93
C PRO A 2 -0.81 14.85 -36.50
N LEU A 3 -0.31 13.76 -37.09
CA LEU A 3 1.05 13.17 -36.92
C LEU A 3 2.20 14.20 -36.99
N LYS A 4 1.94 15.42 -37.46
CA LYS A 4 2.89 16.55 -37.51
C LYS A 4 3.44 16.98 -36.13
N THR A 5 2.76 16.70 -35.01
CA THR A 5 3.29 17.04 -33.67
C THR A 5 4.34 16.06 -33.12
N LEU A 6 4.53 14.87 -33.72
CA LEU A 6 5.62 13.94 -33.34
C LEU A 6 7.01 14.39 -33.83
N TYR A 7 7.07 15.36 -34.77
CA TYR A 7 8.30 15.74 -35.46
C TYR A 7 9.31 16.55 -34.62
N LYS A 8 9.02 16.86 -33.34
CA LYS A 8 9.96 17.50 -32.40
C LYS A 8 10.28 16.65 -31.17
N ILE A 9 10.03 15.35 -31.21
CA ILE A 9 10.20 14.48 -30.03
C ILE A 9 11.68 14.29 -29.67
N THR A 10 12.59 14.30 -30.63
CA THR A 10 14.04 14.09 -30.40
C THR A 10 14.67 15.17 -29.52
N ASP A 11 14.15 16.40 -29.58
CA ASP A 11 14.70 17.58 -28.90
C ASP A 11 14.12 17.77 -27.49
N ARG A 12 13.15 16.94 -27.10
CA ARG A 12 12.52 16.99 -25.78
C ARG A 12 13.35 16.24 -24.73
N PRO A 13 13.26 16.64 -23.45
CA PRO A 13 13.84 15.87 -22.34
C PRO A 13 13.42 14.40 -22.41
N ILE A 14 14.32 13.49 -22.05
CA ILE A 14 14.07 12.04 -22.14
C ILE A 14 12.77 11.64 -21.45
N GLU A 15 12.46 12.26 -20.32
CA GLU A 15 11.25 12.04 -19.51
C GLU A 15 9.95 12.31 -20.27
N GLU A 16 9.89 13.41 -21.03
CA GLU A 16 8.75 13.71 -21.90
C GLU A 16 8.62 12.69 -23.03
N ARG A 17 9.75 12.32 -23.64
CA ARG A 17 9.77 11.32 -24.72
C ARG A 17 9.21 9.98 -24.24
N VAL A 18 9.58 9.54 -23.03
CA VAL A 18 9.09 8.27 -22.48
C VAL A 18 7.59 8.30 -22.22
N ASN A 19 7.07 9.40 -21.67
CA ASN A 19 5.64 9.55 -21.40
C ASN A 19 4.81 9.58 -22.69
N LEU A 20 5.30 10.27 -23.72
CA LEU A 20 4.68 10.27 -25.05
C LEU A 20 4.66 8.86 -25.64
N LEU A 21 5.80 8.15 -25.60
CA LEU A 21 5.90 6.79 -26.10
C LEU A 21 4.95 5.83 -25.38
N ALA A 22 4.83 5.94 -24.05
CA ALA A 22 3.88 5.17 -23.27
C ALA A 22 2.44 5.47 -23.66
N ASN A 23 2.09 6.74 -23.87
CA ASN A 23 0.76 7.15 -24.31
C ASN A 23 0.42 6.60 -25.70
N GLU A 24 1.34 6.72 -26.66
CA GLU A 24 1.12 6.22 -28.02
C GLU A 24 1.07 4.69 -28.08
N LEU A 25 1.92 3.99 -27.31
CA LEU A 25 1.85 2.53 -27.24
C LEU A 25 0.55 2.05 -26.60
N ASN A 26 0.07 2.73 -25.55
CA ASN A 26 -1.25 2.43 -24.98
C ASN A 26 -2.40 2.75 -25.98
N LYS A 27 -2.27 3.79 -26.81
CA LYS A 27 -3.23 4.13 -27.87
C LYS A 27 -3.23 3.10 -29.00
N MET A 28 -2.07 2.65 -29.45
CA MET A 28 -1.95 1.55 -30.41
C MET A 28 -2.60 0.27 -29.88
N LEU A 29 -2.32 -0.08 -28.61
CA LEU A 29 -2.95 -1.25 -27.99
C LEU A 29 -4.47 -1.11 -27.92
N MET A 30 -4.97 0.11 -27.78
CA MET A 30 -6.40 0.40 -27.88
C MET A 30 -6.93 0.09 -29.29
N GLU A 31 -6.31 0.63 -30.33
CA GLU A 31 -6.78 0.47 -31.72
C GLU A 31 -6.71 -0.98 -32.23
N ILE A 32 -5.67 -1.73 -31.83
CA ILE A 32 -5.52 -3.14 -32.21
C ILE A 32 -6.54 -4.03 -31.50
N THR A 33 -6.89 -3.71 -30.25
CA THR A 33 -7.81 -4.55 -29.46
C THR A 33 -9.28 -4.19 -29.70
N GLU A 34 -9.61 -3.01 -30.23
CA GLU A 34 -10.97 -2.64 -30.69
C GLU A 34 -11.50 -3.55 -31.81
N GLN A 35 -10.65 -4.34 -32.45
CA GLN A 35 -11.04 -5.42 -33.38
C GLN A 35 -11.48 -6.72 -32.67
N GLY A 36 -11.55 -6.74 -31.34
CA GLY A 36 -12.04 -7.85 -30.50
C GLY A 36 -12.81 -7.40 -29.25
N GLU A 37 -13.47 -8.34 -28.54
CA GLU A 37 -14.49 -8.09 -27.50
C GLU A 37 -14.01 -7.46 -26.16
N GLN A 38 -12.76 -6.99 -26.02
CA GLN A 38 -12.26 -6.44 -24.75
C GLN A 38 -12.05 -4.91 -24.79
N LYS A 39 -12.89 -4.16 -24.06
CA LYS A 39 -12.76 -2.71 -23.85
C LYS A 39 -11.44 -2.35 -23.16
N ILE A 40 -10.53 -1.68 -23.87
CA ILE A 40 -9.22 -1.23 -23.36
C ILE A 40 -9.39 -0.08 -22.36
N PHE A 41 -8.46 -0.01 -21.39
CA PHE A 41 -8.42 0.97 -20.31
C PHE A 41 -6.95 1.33 -20.05
N THR A 42 -6.52 2.45 -20.64
CA THR A 42 -5.16 3.01 -20.52
C THR A 42 -4.97 3.73 -19.17
N ILE A 43 -3.74 4.19 -18.87
CA ILE A 43 -3.51 5.06 -17.70
C ILE A 43 -4.35 6.34 -17.80
N ASN A 44 -4.54 6.88 -19.01
CA ASN A 44 -5.40 8.05 -19.21
C ASN A 44 -6.85 7.74 -18.89
N ASP A 45 -7.36 6.59 -19.35
CA ASP A 45 -8.74 6.19 -19.06
C ASP A 45 -8.94 5.95 -17.57
N LEU A 46 -7.92 5.43 -16.88
CA LEU A 46 -7.93 5.31 -15.43
C LEU A 46 -7.98 6.67 -14.74
N VAL A 47 -7.16 7.62 -15.17
CA VAL A 47 -7.15 8.98 -14.63
C VAL A 47 -8.49 9.67 -14.89
N ASP A 48 -9.07 9.51 -16.08
CA ASP A 48 -10.37 10.06 -16.43
C ASP A 48 -11.51 9.40 -15.66
N LEU A 49 -11.41 8.10 -15.38
CA LEU A 49 -12.33 7.40 -14.48
C LEU A 49 -12.25 7.98 -13.07
N ILE A 50 -11.05 8.17 -12.51
CA ILE A 50 -10.83 8.76 -11.18
C ILE A 50 -11.41 10.18 -11.11
N LYS A 51 -11.12 11.02 -12.11
CA LYS A 51 -11.62 12.40 -12.16
C LYS A 51 -13.14 12.47 -12.30
N ARG A 52 -13.74 11.57 -13.09
CA ARG A 52 -15.21 11.47 -13.21
C ARG A 52 -15.84 10.98 -11.92
N ALA A 53 -15.25 9.99 -11.24
CA ALA A 53 -15.73 9.51 -9.95
C ALA A 53 -15.79 10.67 -8.96
N PHE A 54 -14.69 11.42 -8.82
CA PHE A 54 -14.66 12.62 -7.97
C PHE A 54 -15.77 13.62 -8.32
N LYS A 55 -15.89 13.99 -9.60
CA LYS A 55 -16.91 14.96 -10.06
C LYS A 55 -18.34 14.52 -9.76
N ASN A 56 -18.59 13.22 -9.76
CA ASN A 56 -19.91 12.63 -9.56
C ASN A 56 -20.14 12.16 -8.11
N ASN A 57 -19.27 12.53 -7.16
CA ASN A 57 -19.32 12.10 -5.76
C ASN A 57 -19.32 10.57 -5.59
N TYR A 58 -18.60 9.87 -6.47
CA TYR A 58 -18.30 8.45 -6.34
C TYR A 58 -16.85 8.25 -5.91
N HIS A 59 -16.61 7.13 -5.25
CA HIS A 59 -15.28 6.72 -4.83
C HIS A 59 -14.88 5.42 -5.51
N ILE A 60 -13.61 5.33 -5.95
CA ILE A 60 -13.03 4.12 -6.53
C ILE A 60 -11.81 3.69 -5.71
N SER A 61 -11.87 2.46 -5.20
CA SER A 61 -10.75 1.78 -4.54
C SER A 61 -9.95 0.97 -5.54
N ILE A 62 -8.63 1.19 -5.57
CA ILE A 62 -7.72 0.56 -6.53
C ILE A 62 -6.57 -0.12 -5.78
N ILE A 63 -6.31 -1.39 -6.07
CA ILE A 63 -5.14 -2.11 -5.54
C ILE A 63 -4.15 -2.39 -6.66
N ILE A 64 -2.91 -1.94 -6.49
CA ILE A 64 -1.77 -2.18 -7.38
C ILE A 64 -0.88 -3.26 -6.74
N SER A 65 -0.87 -4.45 -7.33
CA SER A 65 -0.17 -5.63 -6.82
C SER A 65 0.95 -6.10 -7.76
N GLY A 66 1.93 -6.82 -7.22
CA GLY A 66 3.09 -7.31 -7.98
C GLY A 66 4.29 -7.58 -7.06
N LYS A 67 5.32 -8.27 -7.56
CA LYS A 67 6.56 -8.51 -6.81
C LYS A 67 7.31 -7.20 -6.54
N ARG A 68 8.24 -7.21 -5.58
CA ARG A 68 9.14 -6.07 -5.33
C ARG A 68 9.95 -5.75 -6.58
N GLY A 69 10.19 -4.46 -6.82
CA GLY A 69 10.95 -3.98 -7.99
C GLY A 69 10.21 -4.02 -9.34
N GLN A 70 8.93 -4.42 -9.38
CA GLN A 70 8.17 -4.48 -10.65
C GLN A 70 7.51 -3.15 -11.06
N GLY A 71 7.69 -2.07 -10.30
CA GLY A 71 7.18 -0.75 -10.69
C GLY A 71 5.81 -0.36 -10.15
N LYS A 72 5.32 -0.98 -9.08
CA LYS A 72 4.04 -0.61 -8.44
C LYS A 72 4.01 0.86 -8.02
N THR A 73 5.01 1.27 -7.24
CA THR A 73 5.19 2.66 -6.79
C THR A 73 5.37 3.60 -7.98
N THR A 74 6.08 3.17 -9.03
CA THR A 74 6.23 3.95 -10.25
C THR A 74 4.90 4.18 -10.96
N LEU A 75 4.08 3.13 -11.10
CA LEU A 75 2.75 3.25 -11.66
C LEU A 75 1.86 4.16 -10.81
N LEU A 76 1.91 4.01 -9.49
CA LEU A 76 1.19 4.88 -8.55
C LEU A 76 1.58 6.35 -8.77
N ALA A 77 2.89 6.64 -8.89
CA ALA A 77 3.40 7.97 -9.13
C ALA A 77 2.94 8.55 -10.47
N HIS A 78 2.97 7.76 -11.54
CA HIS A 78 2.45 8.16 -12.85
C HIS A 78 0.96 8.52 -12.79
N ILE A 79 0.15 7.66 -12.18
CA ILE A 79 -1.30 7.90 -12.03
C ILE A 79 -1.55 9.20 -11.26
N LEU A 80 -0.95 9.37 -10.09
CA LEU A 80 -1.17 10.56 -9.26
C LEU A 80 -0.63 11.84 -9.93
N ALA A 81 0.51 11.77 -10.61
CA ALA A 81 1.04 12.93 -11.34
C ALA A 81 0.10 13.38 -12.47
N MET A 82 -0.59 12.44 -13.11
CA MET A 82 -1.59 12.75 -14.14
C MET A 82 -2.94 13.18 -13.56
N VAL A 83 -3.32 12.67 -12.38
CA VAL A 83 -4.50 13.13 -11.63
C VAL A 83 -4.35 14.61 -11.25
N TYR A 84 -3.22 14.97 -10.65
CA TYR A 84 -2.92 16.34 -10.19
C TYR A 84 -2.24 17.24 -11.23
N GLY A 85 -2.12 16.73 -12.45
CA GLY A 85 -1.60 17.46 -13.59
C GLY A 85 -2.50 17.26 -14.80
N THR A 86 -1.87 17.21 -15.97
CA THR A 86 -2.54 16.91 -17.24
C THR A 86 -1.83 15.74 -17.92
N LYS A 87 -2.50 15.13 -18.91
CA LYS A 87 -1.91 14.07 -19.75
C LYS A 87 -0.57 14.47 -20.39
N TRP A 88 -0.40 15.75 -20.68
CA TRP A 88 0.79 16.30 -21.36
C TRP A 88 1.80 16.89 -20.38
N ASN A 89 1.35 17.32 -19.20
CA ASN A 89 2.17 17.90 -18.15
C ASN A 89 1.82 17.25 -16.79
N PRO A 90 2.33 16.02 -16.54
CA PRO A 90 2.14 15.33 -15.27
C PRO A 90 2.86 16.07 -14.13
N ASN A 91 2.17 16.26 -13.00
CA ASN A 91 2.69 16.99 -11.85
C ASN A 91 3.23 16.05 -10.77
N TYR A 92 4.48 15.58 -10.96
CA TYR A 92 5.11 14.67 -9.99
C TYR A 92 5.43 15.33 -8.65
N LYS A 93 5.65 16.64 -8.61
CA LYS A 93 5.85 17.38 -7.35
C LYS A 93 4.62 17.27 -6.46
N GLU A 94 3.45 17.46 -7.05
CA GLU A 94 2.18 17.36 -6.35
C GLU A 94 1.83 15.90 -6.04
N ALA A 95 2.09 14.97 -6.97
CA ALA A 95 1.93 13.53 -6.72
C ALA A 95 2.65 13.05 -5.46
N LEU A 96 3.88 13.54 -5.22
CA LEU A 96 4.68 13.16 -4.05
C LEU A 96 3.99 13.51 -2.72
N ARG A 97 3.22 14.60 -2.68
CA ARG A 97 2.46 15.00 -1.47
C ARG A 97 1.37 13.99 -1.14
N TYR A 98 0.80 13.34 -2.16
CA TYR A 98 -0.31 12.40 -2.03
C TYR A 98 0.10 10.93 -2.04
N ILE A 99 1.40 10.62 -2.16
CA ILE A 99 1.94 9.28 -1.93
C ILE A 99 2.35 9.19 -0.47
N LEU A 100 1.65 8.35 0.28
CA LEU A 100 1.65 8.29 1.73
C LEU A 100 2.00 6.86 2.19
N PHE A 101 2.68 6.73 3.32
CA PHE A 101 3.10 5.42 3.84
C PHE A 101 2.30 4.97 5.07
N ASP A 102 1.73 5.92 5.82
CA ASP A 102 1.02 5.70 7.09
C ASP A 102 -0.40 6.29 7.01
N PRO A 103 -1.45 5.56 7.47
CA PRO A 103 -2.80 6.11 7.62
C PRO A 103 -2.86 7.44 8.37
N LYS A 104 -1.97 7.68 9.34
CA LYS A 104 -1.93 8.97 10.06
C LYS A 104 -1.59 10.12 9.11
N GLU A 105 -0.63 9.94 8.19
CA GLU A 105 -0.31 10.96 7.19
C GLU A 105 -1.51 11.28 6.30
N ALA A 106 -2.25 10.26 5.89
CA ALA A 106 -3.46 10.42 5.08
C ALA A 106 -4.58 11.16 5.81
N LEU A 107 -4.80 10.88 7.10
CA LEU A 107 -5.75 11.63 7.92
C LEU A 107 -5.36 13.11 8.01
N LEU A 108 -4.07 13.42 8.19
CA LEU A 108 -3.59 14.80 8.24
C LEU A 108 -3.84 15.53 6.92
N VAL A 109 -3.55 14.89 5.78
CA VAL A 109 -3.83 15.45 4.44
C VAL A 109 -5.32 15.68 4.24
N ILE A 110 -6.17 14.75 4.66
CA ILE A 110 -7.63 14.89 4.59
C ILE A 110 -8.10 16.08 5.43
N ILE A 111 -7.63 16.19 6.68
CA ILE A 111 -8.00 17.30 7.57
C ILE A 111 -7.56 18.64 6.99
N GLU A 112 -6.36 18.73 6.40
CA GLU A 112 -5.87 19.93 5.71
C GLU A 112 -6.83 20.33 4.57
N HIS A 113 -7.19 19.38 3.70
CA HIS A 113 -8.09 19.66 2.56
C HIS A 113 -9.49 20.06 3.00
N LEU A 114 -10.03 19.42 4.03
CA LEU A 114 -11.33 19.76 4.60
C LEU A 114 -11.33 21.17 5.22
N LYS A 115 -10.27 21.53 5.95
CA LYS A 115 -10.12 22.87 6.54
C LYS A 115 -9.99 23.97 5.49
N GLU A 116 -9.26 23.68 4.42
CA GLU A 116 -9.01 24.64 3.34
C GLU A 116 -10.08 24.63 2.23
N ALA A 117 -11.11 23.79 2.37
CA ALA A 117 -12.13 23.54 1.35
C ALA A 117 -11.54 23.20 -0.03
N LYS A 118 -10.39 22.51 -0.06
CA LYS A 118 -9.71 22.10 -1.28
C LYS A 118 -10.15 20.70 -1.72
N PRO A 119 -10.40 20.48 -3.02
CA PRO A 119 -10.77 19.17 -3.52
C PRO A 119 -9.60 18.19 -3.39
N LEU A 120 -9.85 17.04 -2.78
CA LEU A 120 -8.88 15.95 -2.65
C LEU A 120 -9.27 14.81 -3.60
N ILE A 121 -8.69 14.80 -4.81
CA ILE A 121 -9.15 13.90 -5.88
C ILE A 121 -8.74 12.46 -5.61
N ALA A 122 -7.47 12.23 -5.28
CA ALA A 122 -6.95 10.90 -5.05
C ALA A 122 -5.73 10.88 -4.13
N ILE A 123 -5.55 9.78 -3.40
CA ILE A 123 -4.33 9.52 -2.63
C ILE A 123 -3.80 8.13 -2.93
N GLY A 124 -2.49 7.98 -2.76
CA GLY A 124 -1.77 6.72 -2.91
C GLY A 124 -1.17 6.26 -1.60
N MET A 125 -1.61 5.13 -1.08
CA MET A 125 -1.03 4.45 0.05
C MET A 125 0.00 3.43 -0.44
N ASP A 126 1.29 3.77 -0.34
CA ASP A 126 2.38 2.94 -0.82
C ASP A 126 2.86 1.96 0.27
N ASP A 127 3.31 0.76 -0.13
CA ASP A 127 3.68 -0.33 0.76
C ASP A 127 2.61 -0.63 1.84
N ALA A 128 1.33 -0.61 1.43
CA ALA A 128 0.20 -0.71 2.34
C ALA A 128 0.13 -2.03 3.15
N GLY A 129 0.83 -3.05 2.65
CA GLY A 129 1.04 -4.31 3.34
C GLY A 129 1.80 -4.20 4.67
N THR A 130 2.43 -3.06 4.99
CA THR A 130 3.12 -2.82 6.27
C THR A 130 2.15 -2.52 7.42
N TRP A 131 1.09 -1.75 7.16
CA TRP A 131 0.09 -1.39 8.17
C TRP A 131 -1.20 -2.23 8.10
N ILE A 132 -1.45 -2.89 6.97
CA ILE A 132 -2.55 -3.85 6.78
C ILE A 132 -2.01 -5.27 6.58
N SER A 133 -1.17 -5.72 7.50
CA SER A 133 -0.71 -7.11 7.44
C SER A 133 -1.89 -8.09 7.55
N LYS A 134 -1.84 -9.21 6.83
CA LYS A 134 -2.74 -10.36 7.04
C LYS A 134 -2.79 -10.81 8.49
N TRP A 135 -1.72 -10.56 9.24
CA TRP A 135 -1.55 -10.91 10.66
C TRP A 135 -2.01 -9.80 11.61
N SER A 136 -2.55 -8.70 11.09
CA SER A 136 -3.04 -7.60 11.92
C SER A 136 -4.22 -8.05 12.78
N GLN A 137 -4.21 -7.62 14.04
CA GLN A 137 -5.28 -7.89 14.99
C GLN A 137 -6.62 -7.32 14.50
N GLU A 138 -7.73 -7.87 14.99
CA GLU A 138 -9.09 -7.50 14.59
C GLU A 138 -9.37 -6.00 14.69
N ARG A 139 -8.81 -5.35 15.73
CA ARG A 139 -8.90 -3.89 15.93
C ARG A 139 -8.27 -3.08 14.79
N ALA A 140 -7.23 -3.57 14.13
CA ALA A 140 -6.64 -2.91 12.96
C ALA A 140 -7.52 -3.04 11.72
N LYS A 141 -8.27 -4.14 11.59
CA LYS A 141 -9.26 -4.33 10.51
C LYS A 141 -10.43 -3.38 10.65
N THR A 142 -10.97 -3.21 11.87
CA THR A 142 -12.05 -2.25 12.14
C THR A 142 -11.61 -0.82 11.82
N ARG A 143 -10.41 -0.42 12.29
CA ARG A 143 -9.84 0.90 11.98
C ARG A 143 -9.63 1.11 10.48
N PHE A 144 -9.21 0.07 9.74
CA PHE A 144 -9.12 0.15 8.29
C PHE A 144 -10.49 0.39 7.63
N LEU A 145 -11.54 -0.26 8.12
CA LEU A 145 -12.89 -0.08 7.58
C LEU A 145 -13.42 1.33 7.85
N GLU A 146 -13.27 1.83 9.06
CA GLU A 146 -13.58 3.22 9.41
C GLU A 146 -12.83 4.21 8.50
N PHE A 147 -11.54 3.94 8.29
CA PHE A 147 -10.68 4.75 7.44
C PHE A 147 -11.08 4.72 5.95
N THR A 148 -11.43 3.55 5.41
CA THR A 148 -11.93 3.45 4.02
C THR A 148 -13.32 4.06 3.83
N ASN A 149 -14.16 4.05 4.86
CA ASN A 149 -15.43 4.76 4.82
C ASN A 149 -15.23 6.28 4.76
N LEU A 150 -14.24 6.81 5.48
CA LEU A 150 -13.86 8.22 5.36
C LEU A 150 -13.39 8.55 3.93
N PHE A 151 -12.55 7.70 3.34
CA PHE A 151 -12.09 7.88 1.97
C PHE A 151 -13.25 7.98 0.98
N ARG A 152 -14.27 7.12 1.13
CA ARG A 152 -15.46 7.13 0.28
C ARG A 152 -16.23 8.45 0.29
N GLN A 153 -16.14 9.21 1.37
CA GLN A 153 -16.87 10.46 1.53
C GLN A 153 -16.08 11.68 1.03
N VAL A 154 -14.75 11.61 1.03
CA VAL A 154 -13.88 12.77 0.80
C VAL A 154 -13.12 12.68 -0.53
N LEU A 155 -12.86 11.47 -1.02
CA LEU A 155 -11.96 11.22 -2.16
C LEU A 155 -12.72 10.69 -3.37
N GLY A 156 -12.20 11.00 -4.56
CA GLY A 156 -12.61 10.33 -5.80
C GLY A 156 -11.97 8.94 -5.94
N ALA A 157 -10.74 8.77 -5.47
CA ALA A 157 -10.08 7.47 -5.46
C ALA A 157 -9.04 7.27 -4.35
N SER A 158 -8.91 6.03 -3.92
CA SER A 158 -7.83 5.57 -3.04
C SER A 158 -7.04 4.46 -3.73
N LEU A 159 -5.74 4.65 -3.90
CA LEU A 159 -4.85 3.67 -4.51
C LEU A 159 -3.96 3.03 -3.45
N PHE A 160 -3.82 1.70 -3.46
CA PHE A 160 -2.98 0.97 -2.51
C PHE A 160 -1.95 0.13 -3.26
N THR A 161 -0.66 0.22 -2.93
CA THR A 161 0.33 -0.72 -3.47
C THR A 161 0.55 -1.90 -2.51
N ASP A 162 0.67 -3.11 -3.06
CA ASP A 162 0.81 -4.35 -2.30
C ASP A 162 1.86 -5.29 -2.90
N VAL A 163 2.52 -6.04 -2.02
CA VAL A 163 3.44 -7.14 -2.35
C VAL A 163 2.81 -8.53 -2.11
N ALA A 164 1.52 -8.58 -1.77
CA ALA A 164 0.67 -9.76 -1.46
C ALA A 164 0.34 -9.95 0.04
N SER A 165 0.58 -8.95 0.89
CA SER A 165 0.37 -9.03 2.33
C SER A 165 -0.88 -8.29 2.84
N ILE A 166 -1.64 -7.62 1.97
CA ILE A 166 -2.94 -7.04 2.36
C ILE A 166 -3.92 -8.16 2.75
N HIS A 167 -4.77 -7.90 3.74
CA HIS A 167 -5.80 -8.85 4.18
C HIS A 167 -6.80 -9.19 3.05
N LYS A 168 -7.30 -10.44 2.98
CA LYS A 168 -8.20 -10.90 1.89
C LYS A 168 -9.43 -10.01 1.73
N TYR A 169 -10.08 -9.68 2.86
CA TYR A 169 -11.26 -8.83 2.90
C TYR A 169 -11.04 -7.47 2.22
N ILE A 170 -9.90 -6.86 2.47
CA ILE A 170 -9.56 -5.54 1.92
C ILE A 170 -9.32 -5.61 0.42
N ARG A 171 -8.72 -6.72 -0.05
CA ARG A 171 -8.63 -6.97 -1.50
C ARG A 171 -10.00 -7.12 -2.16
N GLN A 172 -10.97 -7.71 -1.47
CA GLN A 172 -12.33 -7.92 -1.98
C GLN A 172 -13.11 -6.60 -2.07
N LEU A 173 -12.78 -5.61 -1.24
CA LEU A 173 -13.39 -4.27 -1.28
C LEU A 173 -12.83 -3.34 -2.36
N ALA A 174 -11.85 -3.79 -3.15
CA ALA A 174 -11.29 -2.97 -4.23
C ALA A 174 -12.09 -3.12 -5.51
N ASP A 175 -12.59 -2.01 -6.04
CA ASP A 175 -13.32 -1.93 -7.30
C ASP A 175 -12.43 -2.36 -8.48
N LEU A 176 -11.17 -1.90 -8.47
CA LEU A 176 -10.17 -2.24 -9.47
C LEU A 176 -8.94 -2.91 -8.86
N ARG A 177 -8.43 -3.92 -9.56
CA ARG A 177 -7.16 -4.58 -9.25
C ARG A 177 -6.22 -4.47 -10.42
N ILE A 178 -5.04 -3.94 -10.17
CA ILE A 178 -3.98 -3.76 -11.16
C ILE A 178 -2.85 -4.72 -10.78
N HIS A 179 -2.52 -5.65 -11.65
CA HIS A 179 -1.38 -6.55 -11.48
C HIS A 179 -0.22 -6.12 -12.36
N VAL A 180 0.90 -5.79 -11.74
CA VAL A 180 2.09 -5.24 -12.39
C VAL A 180 3.17 -6.30 -12.47
N HIS A 181 3.79 -6.45 -13.64
CA HIS A 181 5.03 -7.21 -13.81
C HIS A 181 6.02 -6.49 -14.73
N LYS A 182 7.32 -6.73 -14.54
CA LYS A 182 8.36 -6.22 -15.46
C LYS A 182 8.16 -6.86 -16.83
N MET A 183 8.22 -6.05 -17.88
CA MET A 183 8.16 -6.54 -19.25
C MET A 183 9.36 -7.43 -19.52
N SER A 184 9.10 -8.68 -19.92
CA SER A 184 10.13 -9.62 -20.34
C SER A 184 10.72 -9.24 -21.70
N PHE A 185 11.87 -9.82 -22.04
CA PHE A 185 12.48 -9.63 -23.37
C PHE A 185 11.52 -10.04 -24.50
N HIS A 186 10.84 -11.16 -24.37
CA HIS A 186 9.88 -11.65 -25.36
C HIS A 186 8.68 -10.71 -25.52
N GLU A 187 8.10 -10.23 -24.42
CA GLU A 187 7.03 -9.22 -24.47
C GLU A 187 7.51 -7.94 -25.14
N ARG A 188 8.74 -7.50 -24.83
CA ARG A 188 9.33 -6.31 -25.46
C ARG A 188 9.47 -6.47 -26.98
N GLN A 189 9.93 -7.62 -27.45
CA GLN A 189 10.03 -7.93 -28.88
C GLN A 189 8.64 -7.98 -29.53
N PHE A 190 7.65 -8.55 -28.84
CA PHE A 190 6.27 -8.55 -29.30
C PHE A 190 5.73 -7.13 -29.48
N TYR A 191 5.85 -6.26 -28.47
CA TYR A 191 5.41 -4.86 -28.60
C TYR A 191 6.22 -4.07 -29.62
N TYR A 192 7.52 -4.35 -29.79
CA TYR A 192 8.32 -3.72 -30.83
C TYR A 192 7.78 -4.05 -32.23
N ARG A 193 7.48 -5.32 -32.52
CA ARG A 193 6.89 -5.72 -33.82
C ARG A 193 5.52 -5.10 -34.03
N LEU A 194 4.69 -5.09 -32.98
CA LEU A 194 3.38 -4.45 -33.00
C LEU A 194 3.48 -2.96 -33.36
N LEU A 195 4.45 -2.27 -32.74
CA LEU A 195 4.76 -0.87 -33.05
C LEU A 195 5.30 -0.69 -34.45
N GLU A 196 6.11 -1.63 -34.95
CA GLU A 196 6.70 -1.55 -36.29
C GLU A 196 5.63 -1.65 -37.37
N ASP A 197 4.65 -2.52 -37.18
CA ASP A 197 3.48 -2.65 -38.05
C ASP A 197 2.56 -1.42 -37.98
N TYR A 198 2.44 -0.81 -36.79
CA TYR A 198 1.57 0.35 -36.55
C TYR A 198 2.19 1.69 -36.98
N ASP A 199 3.39 1.98 -36.50
CA ASP A 199 4.21 3.16 -36.82
C ASP A 199 5.71 2.84 -36.65
N PRO A 200 6.44 2.60 -37.77
CA PRO A 200 7.88 2.30 -37.74
C PRO A 200 8.73 3.34 -37.01
N LYS A 201 8.32 4.61 -36.97
CA LYS A 201 9.07 5.65 -36.25
C LYS A 201 8.90 5.50 -34.74
N LEU A 202 7.70 5.11 -34.29
CA LEU A 202 7.43 4.82 -32.88
C LEU A 202 8.17 3.57 -32.43
N ALA A 203 8.24 2.53 -33.29
CA ALA A 203 9.07 1.35 -33.07
C ALA A 203 10.55 1.72 -32.93
N LYS A 204 11.06 2.56 -33.83
CA LYS A 204 12.44 3.06 -33.76
C LYS A 204 12.70 3.82 -32.45
N LEU A 205 11.80 4.71 -32.05
CA LEU A 205 11.88 5.42 -30.76
C LEU A 205 11.86 4.44 -29.57
N PHE A 206 11.03 3.39 -29.62
CA PHE A 206 10.96 2.37 -28.58
C PHE A 206 12.26 1.54 -28.50
N ALA A 207 12.88 1.24 -29.64
CA ALA A 207 14.17 0.55 -29.73
C ALA A 207 15.37 1.41 -29.31
N GLU A 208 15.43 2.67 -29.75
CA GLU A 208 16.48 3.65 -29.38
C GLU A 208 16.50 3.88 -27.85
N ASN A 209 15.34 3.73 -27.21
CA ASN A 209 15.17 3.79 -25.77
C ASN A 209 15.34 2.42 -25.08
N SER A 210 16.23 1.57 -25.61
CA SER A 210 16.53 0.22 -25.09
C SER A 210 16.87 0.18 -23.59
N LYS A 211 17.50 1.24 -23.08
CA LYS A 211 17.90 1.39 -21.68
C LYS A 211 16.74 1.65 -20.71
N ILE A 212 15.58 2.05 -21.21
CA ILE A 212 14.41 2.27 -20.35
C ILE A 212 13.79 0.91 -20.02
N GLU A 213 13.67 0.63 -18.73
CA GLU A 213 12.92 -0.51 -18.25
C GLU A 213 11.41 -0.23 -18.35
N TRP A 214 10.67 -1.22 -18.87
CA TRP A 214 9.23 -1.15 -19.05
C TRP A 214 8.52 -2.15 -18.14
N SER A 215 7.29 -1.84 -17.78
CA SER A 215 6.42 -2.75 -17.04
C SER A 215 5.03 -2.75 -17.63
N ILE A 216 4.33 -3.85 -17.37
CA ILE A 216 2.99 -4.12 -17.85
C ILE A 216 2.08 -4.19 -16.64
N ALA A 217 0.95 -3.50 -16.70
CA ALA A 217 -0.08 -3.48 -15.68
C ALA A 217 -1.38 -4.03 -16.27
N LYS A 218 -1.80 -5.20 -15.79
CA LYS A 218 -3.08 -5.83 -16.15
C LYS A 218 -4.17 -5.34 -15.22
N VAL A 219 -5.23 -4.76 -15.76
CA VAL A 219 -6.35 -4.20 -14.99
C VAL A 219 -7.50 -5.20 -14.97
N TYR A 220 -8.01 -5.44 -13.77
CA TYR A 220 -9.14 -6.31 -13.50
C TYR A 220 -10.20 -5.52 -12.75
N GLU A 221 -11.46 -5.63 -13.16
CA GLU A 221 -12.61 -5.13 -12.40
C GLU A 221 -13.13 -6.26 -11.51
N SER A 222 -13.35 -5.94 -10.24
CA SER A 222 -13.98 -6.87 -9.29
C SER A 222 -15.49 -6.80 -9.45
N SER A 223 -16.13 -7.96 -9.61
CA SER A 223 -17.58 -8.11 -9.45
C SER A 223 -17.85 -9.10 -8.32
N ILE A 224 -18.93 -8.86 -7.58
CA ILE A 224 -19.37 -9.72 -6.49
C ILE A 224 -20.67 -10.39 -6.95
N ASP A 225 -20.73 -11.71 -6.89
CA ASP A 225 -21.97 -12.43 -7.16
C ASP A 225 -22.89 -12.46 -5.93
N VAL A 226 -24.10 -13.01 -6.10
CA VAL A 226 -25.12 -13.09 -5.04
C VAL A 226 -24.66 -13.96 -3.84
N PHE A 227 -23.55 -14.68 -3.97
CA PHE A 227 -22.96 -15.54 -2.95
C PHE A 227 -21.62 -15.00 -2.41
N ASP A 228 -21.38 -13.69 -2.57
CA ASP A 228 -20.16 -13.00 -2.14
C ASP A 228 -18.86 -13.54 -2.76
N LYS A 229 -18.94 -14.30 -3.87
CA LYS A 229 -17.74 -14.72 -4.60
C LYS A 229 -17.29 -13.57 -5.48
N VAL A 230 -16.00 -13.27 -5.38
CA VAL A 230 -15.38 -12.20 -6.15
C VAL A 230 -14.85 -12.75 -7.46
N TRP A 231 -15.42 -12.28 -8.56
CA TRP A 231 -14.97 -12.56 -9.92
C TRP A 231 -14.10 -11.40 -10.41
N LEU A 232 -13.07 -11.73 -11.19
CA LEU A 232 -12.15 -10.74 -11.75
C LEU A 232 -12.28 -10.76 -13.27
N HIS A 233 -12.82 -9.68 -13.83
CA HIS A 233 -12.91 -9.51 -15.27
C HIS A 233 -11.70 -8.69 -15.73
N ARG A 234 -10.81 -9.31 -16.52
CA ARG A 234 -9.71 -8.56 -17.14
C ARG A 234 -10.32 -7.51 -18.07
N LYS A 235 -10.06 -6.24 -17.78
CA LYS A 235 -10.50 -5.12 -18.60
C LYS A 235 -9.40 -4.69 -19.54
N ALA A 236 -8.17 -4.57 -19.06
CA ALA A 236 -7.15 -3.92 -19.87
C ALA A 236 -5.71 -4.31 -19.55
N VAL A 237 -4.83 -3.79 -20.39
CA VAL A 237 -3.39 -3.80 -20.23
C VAL A 237 -2.89 -2.37 -20.40
N MET A 238 -2.05 -1.93 -19.48
CA MET A 238 -1.32 -0.68 -19.55
C MET A 238 0.16 -1.00 -19.63
N VAL A 239 0.87 -0.30 -20.50
CA VAL A 239 2.34 -0.36 -20.56
C VAL A 239 2.88 0.98 -20.12
N PHE A 240 3.88 0.95 -19.24
CA PHE A 240 4.42 2.16 -18.65
C PHE A 240 5.93 2.01 -18.36
N PRO A 241 6.66 3.12 -18.36
CA PRO A 241 8.08 3.10 -18.06
C PRO A 241 8.33 3.12 -16.56
N LEU A 242 9.42 2.48 -16.14
CA LEU A 242 9.91 2.55 -14.76
C LEU A 242 10.69 3.82 -14.46
N GLN A 243 10.97 4.62 -15.49
CA GLN A 243 11.66 5.90 -15.33
C GLN A 243 10.73 6.94 -14.68
N LEU A 244 11.23 7.60 -13.65
CA LEU A 244 10.63 8.74 -12.99
C LEU A 244 11.59 9.93 -13.04
N PRO A 245 11.12 11.18 -12.89
CA PRO A 245 11.99 12.33 -12.78
C PRO A 245 12.97 12.18 -11.61
N ARG A 246 14.24 12.56 -11.82
CA ARG A 246 15.29 12.36 -10.80
C ARG A 246 14.96 13.00 -9.46
N TYR A 247 14.41 14.21 -9.49
CA TYR A 247 14.01 14.93 -8.26
C TYR A 247 12.93 14.19 -7.50
N PHE A 248 11.95 13.61 -8.20
CA PHE A 248 10.86 12.85 -7.60
C PHE A 248 11.44 11.62 -6.90
N ARG A 249 12.28 10.86 -7.60
CA ARG A 249 12.90 9.65 -7.06
C ARG A 249 13.69 9.95 -5.80
N LYS A 250 14.54 10.98 -5.83
CA LYS A 250 15.33 11.40 -4.66
C LYS A 250 14.44 11.75 -3.47
N LYS A 251 13.41 12.58 -3.67
CA LYS A 251 12.50 13.01 -2.61
C LYS A 251 11.62 11.88 -2.08
N TYR A 252 11.17 10.99 -2.95
CA TYR A 252 10.45 9.79 -2.56
C TYR A 252 11.34 8.85 -1.73
N GLU A 253 12.59 8.63 -2.14
CA GLU A 253 13.56 7.81 -1.39
C GLU A 253 13.87 8.41 -0.02
N GLU A 254 14.04 9.73 0.09
CA GLU A 254 14.14 10.45 1.37
C GLU A 254 12.90 10.19 2.26
N LYS A 255 11.69 10.39 1.71
CA LYS A 255 10.43 10.17 2.44
C LYS A 255 10.30 8.71 2.91
N ARG A 256 10.62 7.76 2.04
CA ARG A 256 10.56 6.32 2.34
C ARG A 256 11.58 5.93 3.41
N LEU A 257 12.79 6.50 3.38
CA LEU A 257 13.81 6.25 4.39
C LEU A 257 13.34 6.72 5.76
N THR A 258 12.77 7.93 5.86
CA THR A 258 12.20 8.44 7.12
C THR A 258 11.11 7.52 7.67
N TYR A 259 10.18 7.07 6.82
CA TYR A 259 9.14 6.12 7.23
C TYR A 259 9.73 4.77 7.67
N THR A 260 10.71 4.25 6.93
CA THR A 260 11.37 2.98 7.24
C THR A 260 12.12 3.06 8.59
N MET A 261 12.79 4.17 8.87
CA MET A 261 13.47 4.41 10.14
C MET A 261 12.48 4.45 11.31
N LYS A 262 11.35 5.15 11.13
CA LYS A 262 10.26 5.18 12.13
C LYS A 262 9.73 3.77 12.40
N LEU A 263 9.47 2.98 11.36
CA LEU A 263 9.01 1.60 11.50
C LEU A 263 10.05 0.73 12.23
N ALA A 264 11.34 0.90 11.92
CA ALA A 264 12.41 0.17 12.59
C ALA A 264 12.50 0.53 14.09
N GLN A 265 12.31 1.81 14.44
CA GLN A 265 12.25 2.27 15.82
C GLN A 265 11.05 1.65 16.56
N GLU A 266 9.84 1.71 15.97
CA GLU A 266 8.64 1.11 16.57
C GLU A 266 8.78 -0.40 16.81
N VAL A 267 9.41 -1.12 15.86
CA VAL A 267 9.70 -2.55 16.01
C VAL A 267 10.71 -2.78 17.14
N LEU A 268 11.78 -1.99 17.22
CA LEU A 268 12.77 -2.10 18.28
C LEU A 268 12.17 -1.83 19.66
N GLU A 269 11.38 -0.77 19.79
CA GLU A 269 10.66 -0.43 21.03
C GLU A 269 9.74 -1.57 21.47
N THR A 270 9.02 -2.18 20.51
CA THR A 270 8.14 -3.32 20.80
C THR A 270 8.94 -4.51 21.35
N ILE A 271 10.07 -4.84 20.73
CA ILE A 271 10.95 -5.94 21.19
C ILE A 271 11.46 -5.67 22.61
N LEU A 272 11.94 -4.44 22.86
CA LEU A 272 12.45 -4.06 24.18
C LEU A 272 11.36 -4.10 25.27
N LEU A 273 10.15 -3.65 24.95
CA LEU A 273 9.00 -3.74 25.86
C LEU A 273 8.61 -5.19 26.15
N GLU A 274 8.64 -6.07 25.14
CA GLU A 274 8.38 -7.50 25.34
C GLU A 274 9.42 -8.16 26.26
N GLU A 275 10.70 -7.81 26.11
CA GLU A 275 11.78 -8.26 27.00
C GLU A 275 11.59 -7.75 28.43
N GLU A 276 11.21 -6.48 28.61
CA GLU A 276 10.93 -5.89 29.92
C GLU A 276 9.73 -6.56 30.59
N ILE A 277 8.64 -6.78 29.86
CA ILE A 277 7.45 -7.49 30.34
C ILE A 277 7.84 -8.91 30.81
N HIS A 278 8.66 -9.61 30.03
CA HIS A 278 9.12 -10.96 30.40
C HIS A 278 9.97 -10.95 31.67
N LEU A 279 10.85 -9.94 31.84
CA LEU A 279 11.63 -9.78 33.07
C LEU A 279 10.74 -9.50 34.29
N LEU A 280 9.76 -8.61 34.14
CA LEU A 280 8.78 -8.27 35.19
C LEU A 280 7.93 -9.49 35.58
N GLN A 281 7.52 -10.31 34.62
CA GLN A 281 6.81 -11.57 34.89
C GLN A 281 7.66 -12.55 35.69
N LYS A 282 8.96 -12.68 35.37
CA LYS A 282 9.90 -13.53 36.12
C LYS A 282 10.09 -13.03 37.56
N GLN A 283 10.20 -11.72 37.76
CA GLN A 283 10.30 -11.11 39.08
C GLN A 283 9.03 -11.32 39.91
N LYS A 284 7.85 -11.11 39.30
CA LYS A 284 6.55 -11.38 39.93
C LYS A 284 6.45 -12.82 40.43
N LEU A 285 6.80 -13.80 39.59
CA LEU A 285 6.79 -15.22 39.97
C LEU A 285 7.76 -15.52 41.13
N ALA A 286 8.92 -14.88 41.16
CA ALA A 286 9.88 -15.04 42.26
C ALA A 286 9.36 -14.46 43.58
N ILE A 287 8.66 -13.33 43.53
CA ILE A 287 8.01 -12.71 44.70
C ILE A 287 6.87 -13.59 45.21
N GLU A 288 6.00 -14.09 44.32
CA GLU A 288 4.90 -15.01 44.67
C GLU A 288 5.42 -16.26 45.40
N LYS A 289 6.53 -16.85 44.92
CA LYS A 289 7.20 -17.97 45.60
C LYS A 289 7.72 -17.60 46.99
N LYS A 290 8.27 -16.39 47.17
CA LYS A 290 8.74 -15.90 48.49
C LYS A 290 7.56 -15.68 49.45
N ILE A 291 6.46 -15.10 48.97
CA ILE A 291 5.24 -14.89 49.75
C ILE A 291 4.68 -16.24 50.23
N ALA A 292 4.54 -17.22 49.32
CA ALA A 292 4.05 -18.55 49.67
C ALA A 292 4.94 -19.23 50.74
N LYS A 293 6.26 -19.09 50.63
CA LYS A 293 7.21 -19.61 51.64
C LYS A 293 7.04 -18.92 53.00
N LEU A 294 6.84 -17.60 53.01
CA LEU A 294 6.61 -16.85 54.25
C LEU A 294 5.27 -17.22 54.91
N GLN A 295 4.21 -17.44 54.13
CA GLN A 295 2.93 -17.93 54.63
C GLN A 295 3.08 -19.29 55.31
N GLN A 296 3.76 -20.25 54.66
CA GLN A 296 4.05 -21.56 55.26
C GLN A 296 4.87 -21.46 56.56
N ILE A 297 5.82 -20.53 56.64
CA ILE A 297 6.59 -20.29 57.87
C ILE A 297 5.69 -19.72 58.96
N SER A 298 4.83 -18.76 58.63
CA SER A 298 3.87 -18.16 59.56
C SER A 298 2.93 -19.21 60.16
N GLU A 299 2.30 -20.04 59.31
CA GLU A 299 1.42 -21.13 59.74
C GLU A 299 2.14 -22.13 60.66
N LYS A 300 3.39 -22.49 60.34
CA LYS A 300 4.21 -23.36 61.20
C LYS A 300 4.52 -22.72 62.55
N MET A 301 4.80 -21.42 62.58
CA MET A 301 5.05 -20.70 63.84
C MET A 301 3.81 -20.60 64.71
N GLU A 302 2.65 -20.39 64.10
CA GLU A 302 1.35 -20.34 64.78
C GLU A 302 1.00 -21.68 65.42
N LYS A 303 1.07 -22.78 64.66
CA LYS A 303 0.93 -24.15 65.19
C LYS A 303 1.91 -24.44 66.34
N LYS A 304 3.15 -23.97 66.24
CA LYS A 304 4.15 -24.14 67.31
C LYS A 304 3.80 -23.35 68.57
N ARG A 305 3.18 -22.17 68.43
CA ARG A 305 2.68 -21.38 69.58
C ARG A 305 1.49 -22.05 70.26
N GLU A 306 0.54 -22.57 69.48
CA GLU A 306 -0.60 -23.35 70.00
C GLU A 306 -0.14 -24.59 70.76
N LEU A 307 0.80 -25.35 70.19
CA LEU A 307 1.35 -26.55 70.83
C LEU A 307 2.01 -26.21 72.18
N LYS A 308 2.75 -25.09 72.24
CA LYS A 308 3.36 -24.61 73.49
C LYS A 308 2.32 -24.23 74.55
N LYS A 309 1.19 -23.62 74.17
CA LYS A 309 0.09 -23.32 75.09
C LYS A 309 -0.50 -24.61 75.66
N LEU A 310 -0.85 -25.56 74.79
CA LEU A 310 -1.39 -26.86 75.18
C LEU A 310 -0.43 -27.63 76.11
N MET A 311 0.87 -27.66 75.81
CA MET A 311 1.86 -28.30 76.67
C MET A 311 1.93 -27.65 78.07
N LYS A 312 1.76 -26.33 78.15
CA LYS A 312 1.74 -25.62 79.42
C LYS A 312 0.50 -25.98 80.24
N GLU A 313 -0.68 -26.00 79.59
CA GLU A 313 -1.94 -26.40 80.21
C GLU A 313 -1.90 -27.85 80.73
N ILE A 314 -1.36 -28.78 79.92
CA ILE A 314 -1.17 -30.18 80.35
C ILE A 314 -0.26 -30.25 81.57
N LYS A 315 0.85 -29.51 81.58
CA LYS A 315 1.79 -29.50 82.70
C LYS A 315 1.14 -28.99 83.98
N GLU A 316 0.35 -27.91 83.89
CA GLU A 316 -0.43 -27.36 85.01
C GLU A 316 -1.53 -28.32 85.50
N MET A 317 -2.07 -29.19 84.63
CA MET A 317 -3.02 -30.25 85.03
C MET A 317 -2.34 -31.43 85.73
N VAL A 318 -1.11 -31.78 85.36
CA VAL A 318 -0.36 -32.90 85.96
C VAL A 318 0.24 -32.52 87.33
N GLU A 319 0.52 -31.24 87.56
CA GLU A 319 1.04 -30.73 88.83
C GLU A 319 -0.06 -30.49 89.90
N LYS A 320 -1.34 -30.62 89.54
CA LYS A 320 -2.49 -30.56 90.46
C LYS A 320 -2.95 -31.93 90.91
#